data_AF-A0A4S0JL81-F1
#
_entry.id   AF-A0A4S0JL81-F1
#
_cell.length_a   1.000
_cell.length_b   1.000
_cell.length_c   1.000
_cell.angle_alpha   90.00
_cell.angle_beta   90.00
_cell.angle_gamma   90.00
#
_symmetry.space_group_name_H-M   'P 1'
#
loop_
_entity.id
_entity.type
_entity.pdbx_description
1 polymer ?
#
loop_
_entity_poly.entity_id
_entity_poly.type
_entity_poly.pdbx_seq_one_letter_code
_entity_poly.pdbx_strand_id
1 'polypeptide(L)'
;VSVNGEQVSVEHATVGQAMPLQVTIPGAGRNIIELAIDREPGELTDTNNRAIALVDGIRENLRVLLVSGEPHAGERTWRNLLKSDASVDLVHFTILRPPEKQDGTPINELS
;
A
#
# COMPACT_ATOMS: atom_id res chain seq x y z
N VAL A 1 19.90 9.55 11.96
CA VAL A 1 18.53 9.04 11.74
C VAL A 1 18.62 7.59 11.32
N SER A 2 17.95 6.70 12.05
CA SER A 2 17.89 5.27 11.76
C SER A 2 16.44 4.81 11.56
N VAL A 3 16.25 3.83 10.69
CA VAL A 3 14.97 3.14 10.48
C VAL A 3 15.20 1.65 10.66
N ASN A 4 14.44 1.02 11.56
CA ASN A 4 14.58 -0.39 11.91
C ASN A 4 16.02 -0.80 12.29
N GLY A 5 16.77 0.13 12.90
CA GLY A 5 18.17 -0.06 13.31
C GLY A 5 19.22 0.21 12.23
N GLU A 6 18.82 0.49 10.99
CA GLU A 6 19.72 0.86 9.91
C GLU A 6 19.83 2.38 9.79
N GLN A 7 21.05 2.92 9.73
CA GLN A 7 21.26 4.37 9.55
C GLN A 7 20.88 4.78 8.13
N VAL A 8 19.89 5.66 8.00
CA VAL A 8 19.38 6.13 6.71
C VAL A 8 19.85 7.53 6.35
N SER A 9 20.10 8.40 7.34
CA SER A 9 20.63 9.74 7.10
C SER A 9 21.30 10.35 8.35
N VAL A 10 22.07 11.40 8.11
CA VAL A 10 22.64 12.29 9.14
C VAL A 10 22.17 13.69 8.80
N GLU A 11 21.52 14.34 9.75
CA GLU A 11 20.98 15.69 9.60
C GLU A 11 21.62 16.63 10.61
N HIS A 12 21.78 17.90 10.22
CA HIS A 12 22.18 18.95 11.14
C HIS A 12 20.95 19.64 11.71
N ALA A 13 20.74 19.50 13.01
CA ALA A 13 19.66 20.17 13.74
C ALA A 13 20.14 21.50 14.36
N THR A 14 19.27 22.51 14.38
CA THR A 14 19.49 23.76 15.11
C THR A 14 18.68 23.76 16.39
N VAL A 15 19.34 24.03 17.52
CA VAL A 15 18.70 24.04 18.84
C VAL A 15 17.55 25.05 18.87
N GLY A 16 16.39 24.60 19.36
CA GLY A 16 15.19 25.44 19.50
C GLY A 16 14.43 25.70 18.20
N GLN A 17 14.84 25.12 17.08
CA GLN A 17 14.16 25.25 15.79
C GLN A 17 13.54 23.91 15.39
N ALA A 18 12.24 23.91 15.06
CA ALA A 18 11.59 22.76 14.48
C ALA A 18 12.05 22.60 13.02
N MET A 19 12.55 21.42 12.67
CA MET A 19 13.05 21.12 11.33
C MET A 19 12.29 19.93 10.74
N PRO A 20 11.79 20.03 9.50
CA PRO A 20 11.12 18.92 8.86
C PRO A 20 12.14 17.83 8.51
N LEU A 21 11.79 16.57 8.81
CA LEU A 21 12.56 15.40 8.44
C LEU A 21 11.73 14.53 7.50
N GLN A 22 12.30 14.17 6.35
CA GLN A 22 11.70 13.22 5.43
C GLN A 22 12.35 11.85 5.62
N VAL A 23 11.53 10.83 5.86
CA VAL A 23 11.98 9.45 6.03
C VAL A 23 11.15 8.55 5.14
N THR A 24 11.80 7.77 4.28
CA THR A 24 11.14 6.75 3.48
C THR A 24 10.90 5.51 4.32
N ILE A 25 9.65 5.06 4.39
CA ILE A 25 9.26 3.86 5.14
C ILE A 25 9.55 2.61 4.29
N PRO A 26 10.40 1.68 4.76
CA PRO A 26 10.91 0.59 3.92
C PRO A 26 9.89 -0.53 3.65
N GLY A 27 8.87 -0.69 4.51
CA GLY A 27 7.93 -1.80 4.38
C GLY A 27 6.60 -1.59 5.08
N ALA A 28 5.69 -2.51 4.78
CA ALA A 28 4.40 -2.61 5.45
C ALA A 28 4.56 -3.10 6.90
N GLY A 29 3.63 -2.72 7.76
CA GLY A 29 3.66 -3.01 9.19
C GLY A 29 4.50 -2.00 9.97
N ARG A 30 4.91 -2.38 11.18
CA ARG A 30 5.54 -1.47 12.13
C ARG A 30 6.99 -1.17 11.76
N ASN A 31 7.30 0.10 11.58
CA ASN A 31 8.63 0.64 11.39
C ASN A 31 9.03 1.49 12.60
N ILE A 32 10.28 1.36 13.02
CA ILE A 32 10.85 2.09 14.16
C ILE A 32 11.77 3.16 13.58
N ILE A 33 11.44 4.42 13.80
CA ILE A 33 12.31 5.55 13.46
C ILE A 33 13.00 6.01 14.73
N GLU A 34 14.32 6.08 14.70
CA GLU A 34 15.13 6.55 15.80
C GLU A 34 15.95 7.78 15.37
N LEU A 35 15.87 8.82 16.19
CA LEU A 35 16.70 10.01 16.11
C LEU A 35 17.65 9.94 17.28
N ALA A 36 18.95 10.06 17.00
CA ALA A 36 19.98 10.08 18.01
C ALA A 36 20.99 11.18 17.67
N ILE A 37 21.52 11.82 18.71
CA ILE A 37 22.67 12.72 18.64
C ILE A 37 23.78 12.17 19.53
N ASP A 38 25.02 12.48 19.17
CA ASP A 38 26.17 12.08 19.96
C ASP A 38 26.17 12.79 21.32
N ARG A 39 26.76 12.13 22.31
CA ARG A 39 26.93 12.70 23.65
C ARG A 39 28.05 13.73 23.62
N GLU A 40 27.81 14.89 24.23
CA GLU A 40 28.83 15.93 24.35
C GLU A 40 29.62 15.86 25.67
N PRO A 41 30.90 16.30 25.69
CA PRO A 41 31.68 16.36 26.91
C PRO A 41 31.02 17.26 27.97
N GLY A 42 30.89 16.75 29.19
CA GLY A 42 30.24 17.47 30.29
C GLY A 42 28.71 17.30 30.35
N GLU A 43 28.12 16.54 29.42
CA GLU A 43 26.71 16.21 29.45
C GLU A 43 26.39 15.25 30.62
N LEU A 44 25.40 15.62 31.44
CA LEU A 44 25.05 14.89 32.67
C LEU A 44 24.39 13.54 32.37
N THR A 45 23.54 13.48 31.35
CA THR A 45 22.76 12.31 30.95
C THR A 45 22.51 12.31 29.45
N ASP A 46 22.45 11.13 28.84
CA ASP A 46 22.14 10.90 27.43
C ASP A 46 20.64 10.63 27.19
N THR A 47 19.81 10.70 28.24
CA THR A 47 18.39 10.31 28.16
C THR A 47 17.61 11.09 27.11
N ASN A 48 17.96 12.35 26.88
CA ASN A 48 17.29 13.23 25.92
C ASN A 48 17.95 13.23 24.53
N ASN A 49 19.03 12.47 24.36
CA ASN A 49 19.81 12.44 23.11
C ASN A 49 19.19 11.47 22.10
N ARG A 50 18.15 10.73 22.50
CA ARG A 50 17.43 9.78 21.66
C ARG A 50 15.93 10.01 21.70
N ALA A 51 15.29 9.97 20.54
CA ALA A 51 13.85 9.94 20.37
C ALA A 51 13.46 8.79 19.43
N ILE A 52 12.38 8.07 19.77
CA ILE A 52 11.87 6.95 18.98
C ILE A 52 10.43 7.24 18.58
N ALA A 53 10.13 7.07 17.30
CA ALA A 53 8.78 7.12 16.74
C ALA A 53 8.43 5.78 16.09
N LEU A 54 7.20 5.32 16.31
CA LEU A 54 6.65 4.12 15.67
C LEU A 54 5.72 4.56 14.54
N VAL A 55 5.97 4.04 13.34
CA VAL A 55 5.19 4.35 12.14
C VAL A 55 4.74 3.07 11.48
N ASP A 56 3.43 2.90 11.30
CA ASP A 56 2.88 1.76 10.57
C ASP A 56 2.80 2.07 9.07
N GLY A 57 3.61 1.36 8.29
CA GLY A 57 3.54 1.38 6.83
C GLY A 57 2.33 0.59 6.36
N ILE A 58 1.44 1.20 5.58
CA ILE A 58 0.31 0.49 4.99
C ILE A 58 0.67 0.17 3.55
N ARG A 59 0.62 -1.11 3.19
CA ARG A 59 0.69 -1.56 1.79
C ARG A 59 -0.64 -2.20 1.43
N GLU A 60 -1.41 -1.51 0.62
CA GLU A 60 -2.62 -2.07 0.01
C GLU A 60 -2.18 -3.07 -1.07
N ASN A 61 -2.48 -4.34 -0.85
CA ASN A 61 -2.30 -5.36 -1.88
C ASN A 61 -3.65 -5.53 -2.58
N LEU A 62 -3.73 -5.20 -3.87
CA LEU A 62 -4.92 -5.47 -4.66
C LEU A 62 -5.04 -6.98 -4.91
N ARG A 63 -6.07 -7.63 -4.36
CA ARG A 63 -6.38 -9.03 -4.66
C ARG A 63 -7.29 -9.11 -5.88
N VAL A 64 -6.76 -9.66 -6.98
CA VAL A 64 -7.49 -9.81 -8.26
C VAL A 64 -7.80 -11.28 -8.51
N LEU A 65 -9.08 -11.61 -8.71
CA LEU A 65 -9.51 -12.91 -9.22
C LEU A 65 -10.05 -12.73 -10.65
N LEU A 66 -9.36 -13.34 -11.62
CA LEU A 66 -9.80 -13.39 -13.01
C LEU A 66 -10.62 -14.66 -13.24
N VAL A 67 -11.86 -14.50 -13.70
CA VAL A 67 -12.72 -15.62 -14.08
C VAL A 67 -13.05 -15.50 -15.57
N SER A 68 -12.60 -16.47 -16.37
CA SER A 68 -12.90 -16.58 -17.80
C SER A 68 -13.66 -17.88 -18.11
N GLY A 69 -14.62 -17.81 -19.03
CA GLY A 69 -15.45 -18.95 -19.39
C GLY A 69 -16.39 -18.66 -20.57
N GLU A 70 -17.05 -19.71 -21.06
CA GLU A 70 -18.14 -19.61 -22.03
C GLU A 70 -19.43 -19.15 -21.35
N PRO A 71 -20.32 -18.41 -22.07
CA PRO A 71 -21.52 -17.84 -21.47
C PRO A 71 -22.37 -18.89 -20.74
N HIS A 72 -22.46 -18.78 -19.41
CA HIS A 72 -23.31 -19.65 -18.60
C HIS A 72 -24.27 -18.85 -17.72
N ALA A 73 -25.51 -19.35 -17.57
CA ALA A 73 -26.53 -18.76 -16.70
C ALA A 73 -26.12 -18.60 -15.21
N GLY A 74 -25.03 -19.26 -14.80
CA GLY A 74 -24.53 -19.25 -13.43
C GLY A 74 -23.58 -18.08 -13.14
N GLU A 75 -23.02 -17.43 -14.17
CA GLU A 75 -22.02 -16.37 -14.01
C GLU A 75 -22.54 -15.19 -13.20
N ARG A 76 -23.81 -14.83 -13.37
CA ARG A 76 -24.43 -13.75 -12.60
C ARG A 76 -24.48 -14.07 -11.10
N THR A 77 -24.80 -15.31 -10.76
CA THR A 77 -24.85 -15.77 -9.37
C THR A 77 -23.44 -15.77 -8.75
N TRP A 78 -22.45 -16.31 -9.46
CA TRP A 78 -21.05 -16.30 -9.01
C TRP A 78 -20.48 -14.88 -8.89
N ARG A 79 -20.76 -13.99 -9.85
CA ARG A 79 -20.38 -12.57 -9.78
C ARG A 79 -20.95 -11.88 -8.55
N ASN A 80 -22.22 -12.11 -8.26
CA ASN A 80 -22.89 -11.49 -7.12
C ASN A 80 -22.31 -12.02 -5.79
N LEU A 81 -22.04 -13.32 -5.71
CA LEU A 81 -21.37 -13.93 -4.54
C LEU A 81 -19.96 -13.34 -4.34
N LEU A 82 -19.13 -13.31 -5.38
CA LEU A 82 -17.76 -12.79 -5.29
C LEU A 82 -17.71 -11.28 -5.00
N LYS A 83 -18.65 -10.49 -5.53
CA LYS A 83 -18.78 -9.07 -5.19
C LYS A 83 -19.22 -8.83 -3.74
N SER A 84 -19.90 -9.79 -3.11
CA SER A 84 -20.38 -9.66 -1.72
C SER A 84 -19.32 -10.06 -0.69
N ASP A 85 -18.23 -10.69 -1.11
CA ASP A 85 -17.14 -11.10 -0.24
C ASP A 85 -16.17 -9.93 -0.01
N ALA A 86 -16.05 -9.49 1.26
CA ALA A 86 -15.18 -8.39 1.65
C ALA A 86 -13.68 -8.69 1.47
N SER A 87 -13.30 -9.93 1.17
CA SER A 87 -11.92 -10.32 0.89
C SER A 87 -11.48 -10.12 -0.57
N VAL A 88 -12.40 -9.71 -1.44
CA VAL A 88 -12.20 -9.54 -2.89
C VAL A 88 -12.28 -8.07 -3.28
N ASP A 89 -11.14 -7.50 -3.70
CA ASP A 89 -11.08 -6.07 -4.05
C ASP A 89 -11.56 -5.81 -5.50
N LEU A 90 -11.26 -6.72 -6.43
CA LEU A 90 -11.60 -6.57 -7.85
C LEU A 90 -11.94 -7.90 -8.52
N VAL A 91 -13.08 -7.91 -9.23
CA VAL A 91 -13.51 -9.05 -10.06
C VAL A 91 -13.67 -8.61 -11.52
N HIS A 92 -12.96 -9.27 -12.43
CA HIS A 92 -13.08 -9.07 -13.88
C HIS A 92 -13.66 -10.32 -14.54
N PHE A 93 -14.69 -10.14 -15.36
CA PHE A 93 -15.30 -11.21 -16.16
C PHE A 93 -15.16 -10.86 -17.64
N THR A 94 -14.58 -11.78 -18.41
CA THR A 94 -14.53 -11.69 -19.87
C THR A 94 -15.42 -12.78 -20.44
N ILE A 95 -16.44 -12.38 -21.21
CA ILE A 95 -17.29 -13.33 -21.95
C ILE A 95 -16.82 -13.34 -23.39
N LEU A 96 -16.29 -14.48 -23.84
CA LEU A 96 -15.86 -14.65 -25.21
C LEU A 96 -17.09 -14.79 -26.13
N ARG A 97 -17.10 -14.04 -27.23
CA ARG A 97 -18.15 -14.12 -28.24
C ARG A 97 -17.83 -15.25 -29.23
N PRO A 98 -18.77 -16.17 -29.50
CA PRO A 98 -18.61 -17.14 -30.58
C PRO A 98 -18.48 -16.40 -31.93
N PRO A 99 -17.52 -16.76 -32.79
CA PRO A 99 -17.27 -16.05 -34.04
C PRO A 99 -18.45 -16.10 -35.03
N GLU A 100 -19.37 -17.06 -34.85
CA GLU A 100 -20.51 -17.29 -35.75
C GLU A 100 -21.78 -16.53 -35.35
N LYS A 101 -21.85 -15.96 -34.14
CA LYS A 101 -22.99 -15.13 -33.71
C LYS A 101 -22.76 -13.68 -34.10
N GLN A 102 -23.49 -13.19 -35.10
CA GLN A 102 -23.60 -11.75 -35.33
C GLN A 102 -24.41 -11.12 -34.20
N ASP A 103 -23.74 -10.33 -33.36
CA ASP A 103 -24.41 -9.41 -32.43
C ASP A 103 -25.20 -8.40 -33.27
N GLY A 104 -26.53 -8.45 -33.16
CA GLY A 104 -27.42 -7.43 -33.73
C GLY A 104 -27.36 -6.09 -33.02
N THR A 105 -26.34 -5.85 -32.18
CA THR A 105 -26.14 -4.60 -31.46
C THR A 105 -25.80 -3.51 -32.47
N PRO A 106 -26.64 -2.47 -32.63
CA PRO A 106 -26.39 -1.43 -33.60
C PRO A 106 -25.08 -0.69 -33.26
N ILE A 107 -24.29 -0.31 -34.28
CA ILE A 107 -22.91 0.19 -34.14
C ILE A 107 -22.81 1.41 -33.19
N ASN A 108 -23.88 2.18 -33.06
CA ASN A 108 -23.94 3.35 -32.17
C ASN A 108 -23.98 3.01 -30.66
N GLU A 109 -24.15 1.74 -30.28
CA GLU A 109 -24.17 1.28 -28.89
C GLU A 109 -22.86 0.57 -28.47
N LEU A 110 -21.86 0.51 -29.36
CA LEU A 110 -20.51 0.02 -29.08
C LEU A 110 -19.58 1.21 -28.82
N SER A 111 -19.66 1.83 -27.65
CA SER A 111 -18.72 2.87 -27.18
C SER A 111 -18.46 2.76 -25.69
#